data_AF-A0A4V6DVJ6-F1
#
_entry.id   AF-A0A4V6DVJ6-F1
#
_cell.length_a   1.000
_cell.length_b   1.000
_cell.length_c   1.000
_cell.angle_alpha   90.00
_cell.angle_beta   90.00
_cell.angle_gamma   90.00
#
_symmetry.space_group_name_H-M   'P 1'
#
loop_
_entity.id
_entity.type
_entity.pdbx_description
1 polymer ?
#
loop_
_entity_poly.entity_id
_entity_poly.type
_entity_poly.pdbx_seq_one_letter_code
_entity_poly.pdbx_strand_id
1 'polypeptide(L)'
;MTSLILPPNAFLDEYVLNAQFHKIAGISKNAFKFWKNASIARYQGTRTIFLHKSCILKKHTKALKACDDLNGFVLASAFCSFTTLSPSHLVAKNNSSIYQLLEIKELCGIKFVNLKAFYDFLGLDYKHYIYIEKCHFFSPTPLEKKIKITSSLCVGYY
;
A
#
# COMPACT_ATOMS: atom_id res chain seq x y z
N MET A 1 -7.56 -2.12 23.12
CA MET A 1 -6.83 -1.73 21.89
C MET A 1 -7.13 -2.79 20.86
N THR A 2 -7.56 -2.38 19.68
CA THR A 2 -7.86 -3.30 18.57
C THR A 2 -6.71 -3.23 17.58
N SER A 3 -6.19 -4.38 17.16
CA SER A 3 -5.10 -4.49 16.20
C SER A 3 -5.54 -5.37 15.03
N LEU A 4 -5.67 -4.78 13.86
CA LEU A 4 -6.09 -5.47 12.64
C LEU A 4 -4.89 -5.82 11.75
N ILE A 5 -4.94 -6.99 11.12
CA ILE A 5 -4.06 -7.32 9.97
C ILE A 5 -4.81 -6.94 8.70
N LEU A 6 -4.26 -5.99 7.94
CA LEU A 6 -4.86 -5.54 6.69
C LEU A 6 -4.63 -6.58 5.59
N PRO A 7 -5.67 -6.88 4.78
CA PRO A 7 -5.50 -7.54 3.49
C PRO A 7 -4.50 -6.77 2.62
N PRO A 8 -3.71 -7.43 1.76
CA PRO A 8 -2.69 -6.77 0.95
C PRO A 8 -3.21 -5.69 -0.01
N ASN A 9 -4.47 -5.81 -0.43
CA ASN A 9 -5.16 -4.86 -1.31
C ASN A 9 -6.03 -3.82 -0.57
N ALA A 10 -6.08 -3.86 0.76
CA ALA A 10 -6.89 -2.91 1.53
C ALA A 10 -6.24 -1.52 1.52
N PHE A 11 -6.93 -0.54 0.95
CA PHE A 11 -6.42 0.83 0.89
C PHE A 11 -6.31 1.48 2.28
N LEU A 12 -5.40 2.44 2.39
CA LEU A 12 -5.09 3.13 3.64
C LEU A 12 -5.93 4.40 3.86
N ASP A 13 -7.09 4.50 3.21
CA ASP A 13 -7.95 5.68 3.17
C ASP A 13 -8.32 6.18 4.57
N GLU A 14 -8.70 5.27 5.47
CA GLU A 14 -9.12 5.60 6.84
C GLU A 14 -7.96 5.61 7.85
N TYR A 15 -6.72 5.62 7.36
CA TYR A 15 -5.54 5.46 8.19
C TYR A 15 -4.54 6.60 8.01
N VAL A 16 -3.68 6.76 9.02
CA VAL A 16 -2.47 7.59 8.94
C VAL A 16 -1.25 6.81 9.39
N LEU A 17 -0.09 7.14 8.80
CA LEU A 17 1.17 6.53 9.16
C LEU A 17 1.63 7.00 10.55
N ASN A 18 1.72 6.07 11.53
CA ASN A 18 2.16 6.43 12.89
C ASN A 18 3.55 7.09 12.90
N ALA A 19 4.48 6.61 12.06
CA ALA A 19 5.84 7.12 11.95
C ALA A 19 5.92 8.61 11.56
N GLN A 20 4.91 9.10 10.85
CA GLN A 20 4.75 10.53 10.54
C GLN A 20 3.98 11.22 11.65
N PHE A 21 2.81 10.69 12.01
CA PHE A 21 1.89 11.28 12.97
C PHE A 21 2.55 11.59 14.31
N HIS A 22 3.32 10.66 14.88
CA HIS A 22 3.90 10.86 16.21
C HIS A 22 4.94 12.00 16.23
N LYS A 23 5.64 12.23 15.11
CA LYS A 23 6.60 13.33 14.96
C LYS A 23 5.89 14.66 14.90
N ILE A 24 4.82 14.76 14.09
CA ILE A 24 4.01 15.97 13.96
C ILE A 24 3.31 16.30 15.29
N ALA A 25 2.79 15.28 15.99
CA ALA A 25 2.11 15.46 17.26
C ALA A 25 3.06 15.71 18.45
N GLY A 26 4.39 15.58 18.27
CA GLY A 26 5.36 15.74 19.34
C GLY A 26 5.22 14.69 20.45
N ILE A 27 4.85 13.46 20.11
CA ILE A 27 4.63 12.36 21.07
C ILE A 27 5.58 11.19 20.83
N SER A 28 5.74 10.36 21.87
CA SER A 28 6.48 9.10 21.74
C SER A 28 5.89 8.20 20.65
N LYS A 29 6.76 7.50 19.91
CA LYS A 29 6.38 6.52 18.87
C LYS A 29 5.37 5.48 19.36
N ASN A 30 5.42 5.13 20.65
CA ASN A 30 4.55 4.14 21.28
C ASN A 30 3.38 4.76 22.06
N ALA A 31 3.18 6.08 22.02
CA ALA A 31 2.16 6.76 22.81
C ALA A 31 0.75 6.22 22.55
N PHE A 32 0.45 5.83 21.31
CA PHE A 32 -0.83 5.22 20.91
C PHE A 32 -1.17 3.94 21.70
N LYS A 33 -0.16 3.23 22.25
CA LYS A 33 -0.36 2.03 23.09
C LYS A 33 -1.11 2.30 24.39
N PHE A 34 -1.08 3.54 24.85
CA PHE A 34 -1.70 3.95 26.11
C PHE A 34 -3.03 4.67 25.91
N TRP A 35 -3.50 4.82 24.66
CA TRP A 35 -4.77 5.47 24.38
C TRP A 35 -5.94 4.50 24.62
N LYS A 36 -6.97 4.97 25.33
CA LYS A 36 -8.24 4.26 25.45
C LYS A 36 -8.87 4.17 24.05
N ASN A 37 -9.27 2.95 23.65
CA ASN A 37 -9.88 2.65 22.35
C ASN A 37 -8.98 2.91 21.11
N ALA A 38 -7.65 2.79 21.25
CA ALA A 38 -6.76 2.80 20.10
C ALA A 38 -7.13 1.68 19.09
N SER A 39 -7.28 2.06 17.82
CA SER A 39 -7.48 1.16 16.69
C SER A 39 -6.29 1.29 15.76
N ILE A 40 -5.52 0.20 15.64
CA ILE A 40 -4.31 0.16 14.82
C ILE A 40 -4.42 -0.92 13.76
N ALA A 41 -3.70 -0.72 12.67
CA ALA A 41 -3.61 -1.68 11.59
C ALA A 41 -2.17 -1.86 11.12
N ARG A 42 -1.87 -3.03 10.58
CA ARG A 42 -0.60 -3.35 9.92
C ARG A 42 -0.84 -4.36 8.82
N TYR A 43 0.00 -4.38 7.79
CA TYR A 43 0.00 -5.48 6.83
C TYR A 43 0.70 -6.70 7.44
N GLN A 44 0.34 -7.89 6.96
CA GLN A 44 0.95 -9.15 7.40
C GLN A 44 2.48 -9.12 7.25
N GLY A 45 3.21 -9.62 8.25
CA GLY A 45 4.68 -9.65 8.23
C GLY A 45 5.37 -8.30 8.42
N THR A 46 4.64 -7.21 8.68
CA THR A 46 5.22 -5.86 8.81
C THR A 46 5.13 -5.30 10.24
N ARG A 47 6.06 -4.40 10.56
CA ARG A 47 6.07 -3.63 11.82
C ARG A 47 5.59 -2.18 11.64
N THR A 48 5.22 -1.81 10.41
CA THR A 48 4.68 -0.49 10.10
C THR A 48 3.29 -0.38 10.69
N ILE A 49 3.09 0.64 11.54
CA ILE A 49 1.82 0.86 12.25
C ILE A 49 1.06 1.98 11.58
N PHE A 50 -0.20 1.70 11.30
CA PHE A 50 -1.20 2.65 10.84
C PHE A 50 -2.20 2.89 11.97
N LEU A 51 -2.52 4.15 12.22
CA LEU A 51 -3.55 4.54 13.20
C LEU A 51 -4.83 4.83 12.42
N HIS A 52 -5.95 4.23 12.84
CA HIS A 52 -7.24 4.57 12.26
C HIS A 52 -7.61 6.02 12.62
N LYS A 53 -8.06 6.82 11.64
CA LYS A 53 -8.34 8.25 11.82
C LYS A 53 -9.34 8.50 12.97
N SER A 54 -10.31 7.61 13.15
CA SER A 54 -11.31 7.71 14.23
C SER A 54 -10.77 7.55 15.65
N CYS A 55 -9.60 6.93 15.85
CA CYS A 55 -9.04 6.73 17.20
C CYS A 55 -8.11 7.86 17.64
N ILE A 56 -7.88 8.88 16.79
CA ILE A 56 -7.04 10.02 17.13
C ILE A 56 -7.75 10.91 18.15
N LEU A 57 -7.08 11.17 19.27
CA LEU A 57 -7.60 12.04 20.33
C LEU A 57 -7.83 13.47 19.81
N LYS A 58 -8.89 14.14 20.28
CA LYS A 58 -9.22 15.53 19.91
C LYS A 58 -8.05 16.51 20.04
N LYS A 59 -7.20 16.32 21.06
CA LYS A 59 -6.00 17.15 21.27
C LYS A 59 -4.96 17.05 20.13
N HIS A 60 -5.01 16.00 19.32
CA HIS A 60 -4.07 15.75 18.21
C HIS A 60 -4.71 15.91 16.82
N THR A 61 -5.92 16.47 16.71
CA THR A 61 -6.58 16.69 15.41
C THR A 61 -5.78 17.60 14.47
N LYS A 62 -5.04 18.58 15.02
CA LYS A 62 -4.13 19.42 14.20
C LYS A 62 -3.02 18.59 13.55
N ALA A 63 -2.42 17.67 14.30
CA ALA A 63 -1.39 16.77 13.78
C ALA A 63 -1.95 15.79 12.74
N LEU A 64 -3.17 15.29 12.97
CA LEU A 64 -3.88 14.45 11.99
C LEU A 64 -4.06 15.16 10.65
N LYS A 65 -4.51 16.41 10.65
CA LYS A 65 -4.71 17.21 9.43
C LYS A 65 -3.42 17.52 8.67
N ALA A 66 -2.28 17.46 9.34
CA ALA A 66 -0.96 17.71 8.75
C ALA A 66 -0.25 16.42 8.28
N CYS A 67 -0.84 15.24 8.52
CA CYS A 67 -0.33 14.00 7.96
C CYS A 67 -0.64 13.90 6.47
N ASP A 68 0.20 13.19 5.74
CA ASP A 68 -0.02 12.91 4.33
C ASP A 68 -1.26 12.03 4.13
N ASP A 69 -2.00 12.33 3.07
CA ASP A 69 -3.10 11.48 2.63
C ASP A 69 -2.56 10.21 1.94
N LEU A 70 -3.19 9.09 2.29
CA LEU A 70 -2.87 7.74 1.83
C LEU A 70 -4.06 7.08 1.11
N ASN A 71 -5.03 7.88 0.67
CA ASN A 71 -6.17 7.41 -0.12
C ASN A 71 -5.71 6.64 -1.37
N GLY A 72 -6.20 5.42 -1.53
CA GLY A 72 -5.83 4.50 -2.62
C GLY A 72 -4.45 3.83 -2.50
N PHE A 73 -3.65 4.23 -1.51
CA PHE A 73 -2.31 3.69 -1.31
C PHE A 73 -2.32 2.41 -0.47
N VAL A 74 -1.37 1.53 -0.78
CA VAL A 74 -0.99 0.39 0.05
C VAL A 74 0.51 0.44 0.32
N LEU A 75 0.96 -0.31 1.33
CA LEU A 75 2.39 -0.44 1.61
C LEU A 75 3.09 -1.15 0.45
N ALA A 76 4.23 -0.63 -0.03
CA ALA A 76 4.92 -1.18 -1.20
C ALA A 76 5.30 -2.66 -1.05
N SER A 77 5.67 -3.10 0.18
CA SER A 77 5.94 -4.51 0.45
C SER A 77 4.68 -5.38 0.36
N ALA A 78 3.53 -4.87 0.80
CA ALA A 78 2.25 -5.57 0.67
C ALA A 78 1.82 -5.65 -0.80
N PHE A 79 2.01 -4.58 -1.57
CA PHE A 79 1.82 -4.60 -3.04
C PHE A 79 2.67 -5.68 -3.72
N CYS A 80 3.97 -5.78 -3.38
CA CYS A 80 4.85 -6.80 -3.94
C CYS A 80 4.40 -8.22 -3.56
N SER A 81 4.03 -8.45 -2.29
CA SER A 81 3.51 -9.74 -1.85
C SER A 81 2.19 -10.11 -2.52
N PHE A 82 1.31 -9.13 -2.72
CA PHE A 82 0.03 -9.30 -3.40
C PHE A 82 0.23 -9.67 -4.87
N THR A 83 1.07 -8.91 -5.57
CA THR A 83 1.22 -8.98 -7.02
C THR A 83 2.33 -9.90 -7.51
N THR A 84 3.00 -10.64 -6.62
CA THR A 84 4.21 -11.43 -6.89
C THR A 84 5.39 -10.64 -7.51
N LEU A 85 5.27 -9.31 -7.62
CA LEU A 85 6.30 -8.45 -8.19
C LEU A 85 7.52 -8.39 -7.28
N SER A 86 8.71 -8.56 -7.83
CA SER A 86 9.94 -8.39 -7.05
C SER A 86 10.12 -6.93 -6.60
N PRO A 87 10.46 -6.65 -5.33
CA PRO A 87 10.67 -5.28 -4.83
C PRO A 87 11.70 -4.46 -5.60
N SER A 88 12.62 -5.11 -6.32
CA SER A 88 13.60 -4.44 -7.19
C SER A 88 12.95 -3.59 -8.28
N HIS A 89 11.72 -3.93 -8.71
CA HIS A 89 10.95 -3.14 -9.68
C HIS A 89 10.47 -1.80 -9.11
N LEU A 90 10.41 -1.64 -7.78
CA LEU A 90 10.00 -0.41 -7.10
C LEU A 90 11.19 0.50 -6.73
N VAL A 91 12.35 0.27 -7.35
CA VAL A 91 13.56 1.07 -7.14
C VAL A 91 13.89 1.84 -8.42
N ALA A 92 13.77 3.16 -8.40
CA ALA A 92 13.97 4.04 -9.56
C ALA A 92 15.26 3.76 -10.33
N LYS A 93 16.40 3.60 -9.61
CA LYS A 93 17.72 3.37 -10.22
C LYS A 93 17.81 2.09 -11.06
N ASN A 94 16.89 1.13 -10.86
CA ASN A 94 16.86 -0.11 -11.63
C ASN A 94 16.19 0.08 -12.99
N ASN A 95 15.62 1.26 -13.28
CA ASN A 95 15.00 1.62 -14.57
C ASN A 95 14.00 0.57 -15.08
N SER A 96 13.23 -0.03 -14.15
CA SER A 96 12.20 -0.98 -14.56
C SER A 96 11.07 -0.25 -15.27
N SER A 97 10.59 -0.82 -16.38
CA SER A 97 9.48 -0.25 -17.17
C SER A 97 8.20 -0.07 -16.35
N ILE A 98 7.92 -0.97 -15.39
CA ILE A 98 6.73 -0.85 -14.54
C ILE A 98 6.83 0.32 -13.55
N TYR A 99 8.03 0.75 -13.18
CA TYR A 99 8.22 1.85 -12.22
C TYR A 99 7.53 3.13 -12.70
N GLN A 100 7.55 3.39 -14.01
CA GLN A 100 6.93 4.56 -14.63
C GLN A 100 5.39 4.50 -14.67
N LEU A 101 4.81 3.31 -14.53
CA LEU A 101 3.36 3.10 -14.53
C LEU A 101 2.77 3.20 -13.12
N LEU A 102 3.61 3.14 -12.08
CA LEU A 102 3.19 3.14 -10.69
C LEU A 102 3.36 4.52 -10.09
N GLU A 103 2.29 5.03 -9.48
CA GLU A 103 2.40 6.17 -8.59
C GLU A 103 2.97 5.70 -7.24
N ILE A 104 4.20 6.12 -6.96
CA ILE A 104 4.95 5.73 -5.76
C ILE A 104 5.18 6.95 -4.88
N LYS A 105 4.82 6.82 -3.60
CA LYS A 105 5.05 7.85 -2.57
C LYS A 105 5.98 7.30 -1.50
N GLU A 106 6.88 8.12 -0.97
CA GLU A 106 7.76 7.75 0.15
C GLU A 106 7.57 8.71 1.33
N LEU A 107 7.24 8.16 2.51
CA LEU A 107 7.03 8.93 3.74
C LEU A 107 7.84 8.32 4.88
N CYS A 108 8.66 9.14 5.55
CA CYS A 108 9.49 8.69 6.66
C CYS A 108 10.35 7.44 6.33
N GLY A 109 10.84 7.32 5.09
CA GLY A 109 11.61 6.17 4.61
C GLY A 109 10.78 4.93 4.28
N ILE A 110 9.45 5.05 4.21
CA ILE A 110 8.52 3.97 3.92
C ILE A 110 7.85 4.24 2.58
N LYS A 111 7.96 3.29 1.65
CA LYS A 111 7.36 3.39 0.31
C LYS A 111 5.94 2.86 0.26
N PHE A 112 5.13 3.52 -0.54
CA PHE A 112 3.74 3.22 -0.82
C PHE A 112 3.51 3.20 -2.33
N VAL A 113 2.54 2.39 -2.77
CA VAL A 113 2.10 2.32 -4.16
C VAL A 113 0.62 2.66 -4.19
N ASN A 114 0.20 3.54 -5.10
CA ASN A 114 -1.21 3.83 -5.32
C ASN A 114 -1.85 2.65 -6.08
N LEU A 115 -2.31 1.65 -5.33
CA LEU A 115 -2.92 0.46 -5.91
C LEU A 115 -4.26 0.80 -6.57
N LYS A 116 -5.00 1.77 -6.03
CA LYS A 116 -6.24 2.24 -6.66
C LYS A 116 -5.97 2.80 -8.06
N ALA A 117 -5.00 3.70 -8.20
CA ALA A 117 -4.61 4.23 -9.51
C ALA A 117 -4.13 3.12 -10.46
N PHE A 118 -3.45 2.10 -9.94
CA PHE A 118 -3.02 0.96 -10.76
C PHE A 118 -4.22 0.10 -11.23
N TYR A 119 -5.23 -0.13 -10.40
CA TYR A 119 -6.49 -0.75 -10.85
C TYR A 119 -7.21 0.08 -11.90
N ASP A 120 -7.29 1.40 -11.69
CA ASP A 120 -7.93 2.33 -12.61
C ASP A 120 -7.21 2.30 -13.99
N PHE A 121 -5.88 2.26 -13.99
CA PHE A 121 -5.07 2.07 -15.20
C PHE A 121 -5.36 0.75 -15.93
N LEU A 122 -5.60 -0.33 -15.19
CA LEU A 122 -5.94 -1.64 -15.76
C LEU A 122 -7.41 -1.75 -16.19
N GLY A 123 -8.27 -0.82 -15.80
CA GLY A 123 -9.72 -0.90 -16.00
C GLY A 123 -10.38 -2.04 -15.19
N LEU A 124 -9.85 -2.37 -14.01
CA LEU A 124 -10.33 -3.46 -13.17
C LEU A 124 -11.06 -2.96 -11.92
N ASP A 125 -12.07 -3.71 -11.48
CA ASP A 125 -12.70 -3.55 -10.17
C ASP A 125 -11.71 -3.92 -9.05
N TYR A 126 -11.70 -3.17 -7.95
CA TYR A 126 -10.76 -3.29 -6.83
C TYR A 126 -10.85 -4.60 -6.04
N LYS A 127 -11.88 -5.41 -6.29
CA LYS A 127 -12.05 -6.74 -5.68
C LYS A 127 -11.18 -7.83 -6.30
N HIS A 128 -10.65 -7.63 -7.52
CA HIS A 128 -9.86 -8.66 -8.19
C HIS A 128 -8.53 -8.89 -7.48
N TYR A 129 -8.08 -10.14 -7.44
CA TYR A 129 -6.70 -10.44 -7.05
C TYR A 129 -5.82 -10.35 -8.28
N ILE A 130 -4.83 -9.45 -8.30
CA ILE A 130 -3.91 -9.27 -9.44
C ILE A 130 -2.52 -9.85 -9.13
N TYR A 131 -1.88 -10.44 -10.14
CA TYR A 131 -0.47 -10.87 -10.10
C TYR A 131 0.25 -10.40 -11.36
N ILE A 132 1.56 -10.15 -11.23
CA ILE A 132 2.39 -9.53 -12.26
C ILE A 132 3.57 -10.45 -12.55
N GLU A 133 3.65 -10.88 -13.81
CA GLU A 133 4.72 -11.73 -14.29
C GLU A 133 5.18 -11.30 -15.69
N LYS A 134 6.26 -11.93 -16.18
CA LYS A 134 6.62 -11.77 -17.59
C LYS A 134 5.56 -12.42 -18.47
N CYS A 135 5.19 -11.77 -19.56
CA CYS A 135 4.12 -12.21 -20.46
C CYS A 135 4.30 -13.63 -21.03
N HIS A 136 5.53 -14.13 -21.09
CA HIS A 136 5.87 -15.47 -21.58
C HIS A 136 5.65 -16.58 -20.55
N PHE A 137 5.37 -16.26 -19.28
CA PHE A 137 4.99 -17.24 -18.26
C PHE A 137 3.49 -17.58 -18.29
N PHE A 138 2.67 -16.70 -18.86
CA PHE A 138 1.23 -16.91 -19.00
C PHE A 138 0.93 -18.03 -19.99
N SER A 139 0.04 -18.95 -19.61
CA SER A 139 -0.30 -20.11 -20.43
C SER A 139 -0.94 -19.71 -21.76
N PRO A 140 -0.47 -20.28 -22.89
CA PRO A 140 -1.14 -20.10 -24.18
C PRO A 140 -2.39 -20.99 -24.33
N THR A 141 -2.46 -22.13 -23.62
CA THR A 141 -3.55 -23.11 -23.72
C THR A 141 -3.77 -23.82 -22.37
N PRO A 142 -4.94 -23.64 -21.70
CA PRO A 142 -5.97 -22.66 -22.04
C PRO A 142 -5.40 -21.24 -21.98
N LEU A 143 -5.91 -20.36 -22.83
CA LEU A 143 -5.45 -18.97 -22.90
C LEU A 143 -5.71 -18.27 -21.57
N GLU A 144 -4.65 -17.97 -20.84
CA GLU A 144 -4.74 -17.31 -19.55
C GLU A 144 -5.10 -15.83 -19.71
N LYS A 145 -6.08 -15.37 -18.92
CA LYS A 145 -6.57 -13.99 -18.96
C LYS A 145 -5.49 -13.04 -18.46
N LYS A 146 -5.06 -12.11 -19.32
CA LYS A 146 -4.00 -11.16 -18.99
C LYS A 146 -4.17 -9.80 -19.65
N ILE A 147 -3.61 -8.78 -19.01
CA ILE A 147 -3.46 -7.43 -19.54
C ILE A 147 -1.97 -7.16 -19.71
N LYS A 148 -1.52 -6.89 -20.94
CA LYS A 148 -0.12 -6.53 -21.19
C LYS A 148 0.11 -5.07 -20.79
N ILE A 149 1.04 -4.84 -19.86
CA ILE A 149 1.31 -3.50 -19.30
C ILE A 149 2.64 -2.90 -19.76
N THR A 150 3.61 -3.73 -20.15
CA THR A 150 4.87 -3.27 -20.74
C THR A 150 5.25 -4.18 -21.91
N SER A 151 6.42 -3.94 -22.53
CA SER A 151 6.92 -4.83 -23.58
C SER A 151 7.05 -6.29 -23.13
N SER A 152 7.34 -6.52 -21.85
CA SER A 152 7.65 -7.85 -21.29
C SER A 152 6.79 -8.27 -20.09
N LEU A 153 6.06 -7.36 -19.43
CA LEU A 153 5.24 -7.66 -18.25
C LEU A 153 3.73 -7.68 -18.57
N CYS A 154 3.05 -8.63 -17.96
CA CYS A 154 1.62 -8.83 -18.05
C CYS A 154 1.02 -8.97 -16.64
N VAL A 155 -0.23 -8.57 -16.50
CA VAL A 155 -1.03 -8.69 -15.28
C VAL A 155 -2.09 -9.76 -15.48
N GLY A 156 -2.07 -10.80 -14.66
CA GLY A 156 -3.15 -11.75 -14.54
C GLY A 156 -4.05 -11.40 -13.37
N TYR A 157 -5.28 -11.88 -13.39
CA TYR A 157 -6.26 -11.56 -12.36
C TYR A 157 -7.39 -12.56 -12.27
N TYR A 158 -7.95 -12.71 -11.07
CA TYR A 158 -9.09 -13.58 -10.76
C TYR A 158 -9.99 -12.99 -9.67
#